data_AF-A0A928KS79-F1
#
_entry.id   AF-A0A928KS79-F1
#
_cell.length_a   1.000
_cell.length_b   1.000
_cell.length_c   1.000
_cell.angle_alpha   90.00
_cell.angle_beta   90.00
_cell.angle_gamma   90.00
#
_symmetry.space_group_name_H-M   'P 1'
#
loop_
_entity.id
_entity.type
_entity.pdbx_description
1 polymer ?
#
loop_
_entity_poly.entity_id
_entity_poly.type
_entity_poly.pdbx_seq_one_letter_code
_entity_poly.pdbx_strand_id
1 'polypeptide(L)'
;MSIENKTKNISFRLIFTLFGIGAAGIAGLRIYQMFFLSEDDKSGFFARINPSVYALYFGAAVMAVLIILLVSFSNKVTASKSFRGENKQLAAGGILMAIGMGWDVTVCTIEFIKSVASYTASSGLIGYLFSNAQIAVLFEAVCGLFGCIYFVLYGLSYLDGKTTFYEYRFLALTPVFWVIARVVKRFMTKISFIVVADLMLELAMLVFAMLFMLSFARICAQICQKREMRRAMKYGLVSAMFAFAISVSRLVAFAAGRSGAVAKGFPFNLADLAYCAFAVLFVANSLKTGRGAEEDELIVDEDDSSDGDEIDVDFLNE
;
A
#
# COMPACT_ATOMS: atom_id res chain seq x y z
N MET A 1 44.42 12.56 -1.73
CA MET A 1 43.85 12.08 -3.01
C MET A 1 42.35 11.91 -2.76
N SER A 2 41.57 12.94 -3.10
CA SER A 2 40.12 12.95 -2.90
C SER A 2 39.50 12.01 -3.93
N ILE A 3 38.95 10.88 -3.48
CA ILE A 3 38.13 10.02 -4.33
C ILE A 3 36.80 10.75 -4.47
N GLU A 4 36.72 11.61 -5.49
CA GLU A 4 35.48 12.17 -5.97
C GLU A 4 34.63 11.00 -6.49
N ASN A 5 33.88 10.37 -5.59
CA ASN A 5 32.89 9.37 -5.95
C ASN A 5 31.78 10.10 -6.69
N LYS A 6 31.98 10.28 -8.00
CA LYS A 6 30.98 10.75 -8.95
C LYS A 6 29.93 9.65 -9.08
N THR A 7 29.14 9.43 -8.04
CA THR A 7 28.01 8.51 -8.04
C THR A 7 27.11 8.92 -9.17
N LYS A 8 27.08 8.11 -10.24
CA LYS A 8 26.18 8.29 -11.38
C LYS A 8 24.78 8.50 -10.81
N ASN A 9 24.28 9.72 -10.96
CA ASN A 9 23.02 10.14 -10.40
C ASN A 9 21.91 9.36 -11.13
N ILE A 10 21.33 8.35 -10.47
CA ILE A 10 20.26 7.54 -11.06
C ILE A 10 19.09 8.48 -11.32
N SER A 11 18.70 8.61 -12.59
CA SER A 11 17.60 9.51 -12.95
C SER A 11 16.27 8.92 -12.49
N PHE A 12 15.39 9.74 -11.88
CA PHE A 12 14.03 9.30 -11.52
C PHE A 12 13.21 8.83 -12.72
N ARG A 13 13.53 9.32 -13.93
CA ARG A 13 12.95 8.80 -15.17
C ARG A 13 13.22 7.31 -15.35
N LEU A 14 14.40 6.83 -14.96
CA LEU A 14 14.74 5.40 -14.99
C LEU A 14 13.90 4.59 -13.99
N ILE A 15 13.65 5.15 -12.79
CA ILE A 15 12.82 4.48 -11.77
C ILE A 15 11.38 4.34 -12.25
N PHE A 16 10.77 5.40 -12.79
CA PHE A 16 9.41 5.36 -13.31
C PHE A 16 9.25 4.49 -14.57
N THR A 17 10.26 4.50 -15.46
CA THR A 17 10.24 3.62 -16.64
C THR A 17 10.35 2.16 -16.23
N LEU A 18 11.23 1.82 -15.28
CA LEU A 18 11.33 0.46 -14.74
C LEU A 18 10.03 0.03 -14.05
N PHE A 19 9.42 0.91 -13.24
CA PHE A 19 8.10 0.69 -12.67
C PHE A 19 7.05 0.42 -13.75
N GLY A 20 7.00 1.24 -14.80
CA GLY A 20 6.04 1.07 -15.90
C GLY A 20 6.23 -0.25 -16.65
N ILE A 21 7.48 -0.62 -16.96
CA ILE A 21 7.81 -1.91 -17.60
C ILE A 21 7.42 -3.08 -16.69
N GLY A 22 7.73 -3.00 -15.39
CA GLY A 22 7.37 -4.03 -14.42
C GLY A 22 5.86 -4.19 -14.27
N ALA A 23 5.15 -3.09 -14.09
CA ALA A 23 3.70 -3.07 -13.96
C ALA A 23 3.02 -3.64 -15.21
N ALA A 24 3.42 -3.20 -16.40
CA ALA A 24 2.87 -3.68 -17.67
C ALA A 24 3.24 -5.15 -17.94
N GLY A 25 4.48 -5.56 -17.66
CA GLY A 25 4.96 -6.93 -17.86
C GLY A 25 4.26 -7.93 -16.95
N ILE A 26 4.13 -7.61 -15.65
CA ILE A 26 3.43 -8.47 -14.68
C ILE A 26 1.93 -8.50 -14.99
N ALA A 27 1.30 -7.36 -15.29
CA ALA A 27 -0.11 -7.30 -15.67
C ALA A 27 -0.38 -8.11 -16.95
N GLY A 28 0.45 -7.93 -17.98
CA GLY A 28 0.32 -8.63 -19.27
C GLY A 28 0.49 -10.14 -19.13
N LEU A 29 1.51 -10.58 -18.37
CA LEU A 29 1.71 -12.00 -18.08
C LEU A 29 0.53 -12.57 -17.28
N ARG A 30 -0.03 -11.81 -16.33
CA ARG A 30 -1.19 -12.24 -15.55
C ARG A 30 -2.45 -12.33 -16.40
N ILE A 31 -2.70 -11.36 -17.27
CA ILE A 31 -3.80 -11.41 -18.25
C ILE A 31 -3.63 -12.64 -19.14
N TYR A 32 -2.43 -12.89 -19.68
CA TYR A 32 -2.18 -14.08 -20.48
C TYR A 32 -2.51 -15.39 -19.73
N GLN A 33 -2.08 -15.50 -18.46
CA GLN A 33 -2.42 -16.65 -17.62
C GLN A 33 -3.93 -16.81 -17.42
N MET A 34 -4.64 -15.73 -17.12
CA MET A 34 -6.10 -15.75 -16.90
C MET A 34 -6.89 -16.13 -18.16
N PHE A 35 -6.39 -15.78 -19.35
CA PHE A 35 -7.10 -16.03 -20.60
C PHE A 35 -6.77 -17.35 -21.27
N PHE A 36 -5.54 -17.86 -21.12
CA PHE A 36 -5.06 -19.01 -21.88
C PHE A 36 -4.67 -20.22 -21.03
N LEU A 37 -4.46 -20.06 -19.72
CA LEU A 37 -3.97 -21.14 -18.85
C LEU A 37 -4.90 -21.50 -17.66
N SER A 38 -5.89 -20.66 -17.36
CA SER A 38 -6.90 -20.98 -16.35
C SER A 38 -7.89 -22.01 -16.89
N GLU A 39 -8.19 -23.04 -16.10
CA GLU A 39 -9.16 -24.08 -16.46
C GLU A 39 -10.59 -23.50 -16.42
N ASP A 40 -11.42 -23.82 -17.42
CA ASP A 40 -12.79 -23.28 -17.61
C ASP A 40 -13.78 -23.64 -16.47
N ASP A 41 -13.36 -24.46 -15.52
CA ASP A 41 -14.18 -24.94 -14.40
C ASP A 41 -14.25 -23.93 -13.24
N LYS A 42 -14.76 -22.72 -13.50
CA LYS A 42 -15.34 -21.74 -12.53
C LYS A 42 -14.61 -21.48 -11.20
N SER A 43 -13.36 -21.89 -11.06
CA SER A 43 -12.64 -22.03 -9.80
C SER A 43 -11.34 -21.22 -9.78
N GLY A 44 -10.85 -20.80 -10.95
CA GLY A 44 -9.61 -20.04 -11.08
C GLY A 44 -8.35 -20.86 -10.82
N PHE A 45 -8.45 -22.20 -10.86
CA PHE A 45 -7.31 -23.11 -10.71
C PHE A 45 -6.56 -23.33 -12.03
N PHE A 46 -5.26 -23.63 -11.92
CA PHE A 46 -4.45 -24.07 -13.04
C PHE A 46 -4.56 -25.59 -13.20
N ALA A 47 -4.82 -26.06 -14.42
CA ALA A 47 -4.94 -27.47 -14.79
C ALA A 47 -3.70 -28.33 -14.44
N ARG A 48 -2.51 -27.72 -14.48
CA ARG A 48 -1.22 -28.32 -14.13
C ARG A 48 -0.28 -27.26 -13.56
N ILE A 49 0.76 -27.69 -12.83
CA ILE A 49 1.86 -26.81 -12.38
C ILE A 49 2.50 -26.18 -13.62
N ASN A 50 2.17 -24.92 -13.88
CA ASN A 50 2.66 -24.19 -15.04
C ASN A 50 3.90 -23.37 -14.68
N PRO A 51 5.00 -23.47 -15.44
CA PRO A 51 6.23 -22.71 -15.16
C PRO A 51 6.03 -21.20 -15.25
N SER A 52 4.98 -20.74 -15.92
CA SER A 52 4.60 -19.32 -16.01
C SER A 52 4.28 -18.70 -14.65
N VAL A 53 3.78 -19.47 -13.68
CA VAL A 53 3.47 -18.97 -12.33
C VAL A 53 4.76 -18.66 -11.56
N TYR A 54 5.75 -19.55 -11.63
CA TYR A 54 7.07 -19.30 -11.05
C TYR A 54 7.78 -18.13 -11.73
N ALA A 55 7.67 -18.03 -13.06
CA ALA A 55 8.21 -16.89 -13.80
C ALA A 55 7.56 -15.57 -13.37
N LEU A 56 6.25 -15.56 -13.09
CA LEU A 56 5.54 -14.39 -12.59
C LEU A 56 6.06 -13.98 -11.21
N TYR A 57 6.15 -14.90 -10.25
CA TYR A 57 6.61 -14.59 -8.89
C TYR A 57 8.07 -14.16 -8.87
N PHE A 58 8.93 -14.88 -9.60
CA PHE A 58 10.35 -14.53 -9.69
C PHE A 58 10.53 -13.16 -10.36
N GLY A 59 9.86 -12.92 -11.49
CA GLY A 59 9.90 -11.64 -12.18
C GLY A 59 9.41 -10.50 -11.29
N ALA A 60 8.30 -10.69 -10.57
CA ALA A 60 7.77 -9.68 -9.66
C ALA A 60 8.70 -9.40 -8.47
N ALA A 61 9.31 -10.43 -7.89
CA ALA A 61 10.29 -10.30 -6.81
C ALA A 61 11.55 -9.55 -7.27
N VAL A 62 12.09 -9.91 -8.44
CA VAL A 62 13.26 -9.25 -9.04
C VAL A 62 12.94 -7.77 -9.29
N MET A 63 11.79 -7.46 -9.89
CA MET A 63 11.40 -6.07 -10.16
C MET A 63 11.19 -5.26 -8.88
N ALA A 64 10.58 -5.86 -7.84
CA ALA A 64 10.42 -5.21 -6.55
C ALA A 64 11.79 -4.88 -5.91
N VAL A 65 12.72 -5.83 -5.92
CA VAL A 65 14.08 -5.63 -5.39
C VAL A 65 14.82 -4.55 -6.18
N LEU A 66 14.73 -4.57 -7.52
CA LEU A 66 15.36 -3.55 -8.38
C LEU A 66 14.82 -2.15 -8.07
N ILE A 67 13.50 -1.98 -7.91
CA ILE A 67 12.89 -0.71 -7.51
C ILE A 67 13.43 -0.25 -6.16
N ILE A 68 13.46 -1.14 -5.16
CA ILE A 68 13.95 -0.82 -3.81
C ILE A 68 15.42 -0.40 -3.83
N LEU A 69 16.26 -1.11 -4.59
CA LEU A 69 17.68 -0.79 -4.73
C LEU A 69 17.88 0.56 -5.43
N LEU A 70 17.20 0.81 -6.55
CA LEU A 70 17.32 2.06 -7.28
C LEU A 70 16.88 3.27 -6.45
N VAL A 71 15.80 3.15 -5.66
CA VAL A 71 15.39 4.21 -4.72
C VAL A 71 16.39 4.36 -3.58
N SER A 72 17.02 3.27 -3.12
CA SER A 72 18.06 3.33 -2.07
C SER A 72 19.32 4.06 -2.52
N PHE A 73 19.72 3.89 -3.78
CA PHE A 73 20.90 4.53 -4.37
C PHE A 73 20.62 5.90 -5.00
N SER A 74 19.37 6.38 -4.96
CA SER A 74 19.02 7.71 -5.45
C SER A 74 19.36 8.77 -4.41
N ASN A 75 20.25 9.71 -4.75
CA ASN A 75 20.62 10.84 -3.88
C ASN A 75 19.60 11.99 -3.93
N LYS A 76 18.63 11.95 -4.86
CA LYS A 76 17.63 13.01 -5.03
C LYS A 76 16.33 12.72 -4.25
N VAL A 77 16.43 12.05 -3.11
CA VAL A 77 15.24 11.84 -2.27
C VAL A 77 14.91 13.14 -1.56
N THR A 78 13.62 13.42 -1.45
CA THR A 78 13.12 14.67 -0.92
C THR A 78 12.94 14.62 0.58
N ALA A 79 13.10 15.77 1.25
CA ALA A 79 12.87 15.91 2.68
C ALA A 79 11.47 15.43 3.09
N SER A 80 11.34 14.93 4.32
CA SER A 80 10.15 14.21 4.79
C SER A 80 9.05 15.11 5.37
N LYS A 81 9.07 16.40 5.00
CA LYS A 81 8.05 17.37 5.38
C LYS A 81 6.87 17.36 4.41
N SER A 82 5.66 17.45 4.96
CA SER A 82 4.44 17.51 4.15
C SER A 82 4.42 18.82 3.36
N PHE A 83 3.86 18.79 2.14
CA PHE A 83 3.85 19.95 1.26
C PHE A 83 2.98 21.06 1.87
N ARG A 84 3.54 22.27 1.95
CA ARG A 84 2.82 23.49 2.35
C ARG A 84 2.41 24.24 1.09
N GLY A 85 1.10 24.27 0.82
CA GLY A 85 0.51 25.01 -0.29
C GLY A 85 -0.51 24.19 -1.08
N GLU A 86 -1.14 24.85 -2.06
CA GLU A 86 -2.13 24.22 -2.94
C GLU A 86 -1.45 23.24 -3.91
N ASN A 87 -1.94 22.00 -3.97
CA ASN A 87 -1.49 21.04 -4.99
C ASN A 87 -2.67 20.19 -5.48
N LYS A 88 -3.16 20.54 -6.67
CA LYS A 88 -4.28 19.86 -7.34
C LYS A 88 -4.03 18.36 -7.56
N GLN A 89 -2.78 17.93 -7.74
CA GLN A 89 -2.45 16.52 -8.00
C GLN A 89 -2.53 15.68 -6.71
N LEU A 90 -2.05 16.22 -5.59
CA LEU A 90 -2.19 15.58 -4.27
C LEU A 90 -3.64 15.59 -3.80
N ALA A 91 -4.38 16.68 -4.04
CA ALA A 91 -5.80 16.76 -3.78
C ALA A 91 -6.59 15.70 -4.58
N ALA A 92 -6.34 15.59 -5.89
CA ALA A 92 -6.95 14.58 -6.73
C ALA A 92 -6.62 13.15 -6.26
N GLY A 93 -5.37 12.89 -5.89
CA GLY A 93 -4.97 11.60 -5.34
C GLY A 93 -5.72 11.25 -4.05
N GLY A 94 -5.84 12.20 -3.12
CA GLY A 94 -6.58 12.01 -1.87
C GLY A 94 -8.07 11.73 -2.10
N ILE A 95 -8.71 12.51 -2.97
CA ILE A 95 -10.13 12.32 -3.30
C ILE A 95 -10.35 10.97 -3.99
N LEU A 96 -9.48 10.55 -4.91
CA LEU A 96 -9.54 9.23 -5.53
C LEU A 96 -9.44 8.11 -4.50
N MET A 97 -8.50 8.22 -3.56
CA MET A 97 -8.37 7.26 -2.47
C MET A 97 -9.62 7.21 -1.59
N ALA A 98 -10.22 8.36 -1.27
CA ALA A 98 -11.46 8.43 -0.51
C ALA A 98 -12.62 7.71 -1.23
N ILE A 99 -12.76 7.90 -2.55
CA ILE A 99 -13.76 7.18 -3.36
C ILE A 99 -13.51 5.67 -3.31
N GLY A 100 -12.24 5.24 -3.45
CA GLY A 100 -11.86 3.84 -3.36
C GLY A 100 -12.20 3.22 -2.00
N MET A 101 -11.85 3.89 -0.90
CA MET A 101 -12.17 3.43 0.45
C MET A 101 -13.68 3.44 0.72
N GLY A 102 -14.39 4.47 0.25
CA GLY A 102 -15.86 4.53 0.36
C GLY A 102 -16.53 3.36 -0.35
N TRP A 103 -16.06 2.99 -1.55
CA TRP A 103 -16.53 1.80 -2.25
C TRP A 103 -16.26 0.53 -1.43
N ASP A 104 -15.05 0.35 -0.92
CA ASP A 104 -14.67 -0.81 -0.12
C ASP A 104 -15.52 -0.98 1.14
N VAL A 105 -15.81 0.14 1.83
CA VAL A 105 -16.68 0.18 3.02
C VAL A 105 -18.10 -0.29 2.66
N THR A 106 -18.65 0.14 1.52
CA THR A 106 -19.98 -0.31 1.10
C THR A 106 -20.01 -1.80 0.80
N VAL A 107 -18.99 -2.32 0.10
CA VAL A 107 -18.86 -3.76 -0.18
C VAL A 107 -18.75 -4.57 1.11
N CYS A 108 -17.86 -4.18 2.04
CA CYS A 108 -17.68 -4.87 3.32
C CYS A 108 -18.96 -4.84 4.17
N THR A 109 -19.68 -3.71 4.18
CA THR A 109 -20.95 -3.58 4.92
C THR A 109 -22.02 -4.52 4.34
N ILE A 110 -22.12 -4.62 3.02
CA ILE A 110 -23.05 -5.54 2.35
C ILE A 110 -22.68 -7.01 2.64
N GLU A 111 -21.39 -7.36 2.59
CA GLU A 111 -20.90 -8.71 2.94
C GLU A 111 -21.28 -9.08 4.37
N PHE A 112 -21.05 -8.16 5.32
CA PHE A 112 -21.37 -8.38 6.72
C PHE A 112 -22.88 -8.57 6.96
N ILE A 113 -23.72 -7.70 6.39
CA ILE A 113 -25.19 -7.80 6.52
C ILE A 113 -25.69 -9.14 5.97
N LYS A 114 -25.17 -9.57 4.81
CA LYS A 114 -25.54 -10.86 4.22
C LYS A 114 -25.13 -12.03 5.12
N SER A 115 -23.94 -11.97 5.72
CA SER A 115 -23.50 -13.03 6.63
C SER A 115 -24.38 -13.12 7.87
N VAL A 116 -24.75 -11.98 8.48
CA VAL A 116 -25.66 -11.93 9.62
C VAL A 116 -27.06 -12.42 9.24
N ALA A 117 -27.57 -12.06 8.06
CA ALA A 117 -28.88 -12.52 7.57
C ALA A 117 -28.91 -14.04 7.28
N SER A 118 -27.78 -14.62 6.89
CA SER A 118 -27.65 -16.07 6.64
C SER A 118 -27.37 -16.91 7.88
N TYR A 119 -27.19 -16.26 9.04
CA TYR A 119 -26.91 -16.94 10.30
C TYR A 119 -28.10 -17.79 10.73
N THR A 120 -27.86 -19.10 10.88
CA THR A 120 -28.82 -20.03 11.46
C THR A 120 -28.36 -20.34 12.89
N ALA A 121 -29.29 -20.31 13.85
CA ALA A 121 -29.02 -20.28 15.30
C ALA A 121 -28.44 -21.58 15.92
N SER A 122 -27.71 -22.41 15.15
CA SER A 122 -27.17 -23.69 15.62
C SER A 122 -25.85 -23.58 16.41
N SER A 123 -25.18 -22.42 16.39
CA SER A 123 -23.94 -22.15 17.13
C SER A 123 -23.87 -20.67 17.51
N GLY A 124 -23.30 -20.29 18.66
CA GLY A 124 -23.25 -18.88 19.09
C GLY A 124 -22.73 -17.90 18.02
N LEU A 125 -23.44 -16.77 17.84
CA LEU A 125 -23.23 -15.78 16.79
C LEU A 125 -21.78 -15.30 16.67
N ILE A 126 -21.13 -15.04 17.81
CA ILE A 126 -19.73 -14.60 17.85
C ILE A 126 -18.78 -15.67 17.28
N GLY A 127 -19.02 -16.94 17.60
CA GLY A 127 -18.24 -18.06 17.07
C GLY A 127 -18.41 -18.25 15.57
N TYR A 128 -19.63 -18.04 15.06
CA TYR A 128 -19.92 -18.05 13.62
C TYR A 128 -19.21 -16.89 12.89
N LEU A 129 -19.27 -15.67 13.43
CA LEU A 129 -18.60 -14.52 12.83
C LEU A 129 -17.08 -14.65 12.84
N PHE A 130 -16.49 -15.20 13.90
CA PHE A 130 -15.06 -15.44 13.99
C PHE A 130 -14.60 -16.52 12.99
N SER A 131 -15.34 -17.63 12.90
CA SER A 131 -15.00 -18.75 12.00
C SER A 131 -15.05 -18.35 10.52
N ASN A 132 -15.88 -17.36 10.16
CA ASN A 132 -16.05 -16.86 8.80
C ASN A 132 -15.32 -15.54 8.53
N ALA A 133 -14.38 -15.15 9.40
CA ALA A 133 -13.59 -13.90 9.28
C ALA A 133 -14.42 -12.60 9.23
N GLN A 134 -15.70 -12.63 9.63
CA GLN A 134 -16.61 -11.49 9.49
C GLN A 134 -16.31 -10.36 10.48
N ILE A 135 -15.65 -10.67 11.59
CA ILE A 135 -15.14 -9.66 12.52
C ILE A 135 -14.04 -8.82 11.86
N ALA A 136 -13.18 -9.43 11.04
CA ALA A 136 -12.17 -8.70 10.27
C ALA A 136 -12.82 -7.79 9.22
N VAL A 137 -13.90 -8.24 8.56
CA VAL A 137 -14.70 -7.44 7.61
C VAL A 137 -15.34 -6.23 8.28
N LEU A 138 -15.88 -6.41 9.49
CA LEU A 138 -16.46 -5.30 10.26
C LEU A 138 -15.38 -4.28 10.67
N PHE A 139 -14.24 -4.77 11.17
CA PHE A 139 -13.11 -3.92 11.53
C PHE A 139 -12.57 -3.14 10.32
N GLU A 140 -12.46 -3.81 9.17
CA GLU A 140 -12.11 -3.21 7.88
C GLU A 140 -13.08 -2.10 7.49
N ALA A 141 -14.40 -2.31 7.62
CA ALA A 141 -15.40 -1.30 7.31
C ALA A 141 -15.30 -0.06 8.21
N VAL A 142 -15.10 -0.25 9.52
CA VAL A 142 -14.96 0.86 10.48
C VAL A 142 -13.69 1.66 10.22
N CYS A 143 -12.54 1.00 10.10
CA CYS A 143 -11.29 1.67 9.77
C CYS A 143 -11.31 2.27 8.36
N GLY A 144 -12.00 1.64 7.41
CA GLY A 144 -12.22 2.16 6.07
C GLY A 144 -13.01 3.47 6.07
N LEU A 145 -14.06 3.57 6.90
CA LEU A 145 -14.89 4.77 7.02
C LEU A 145 -14.10 5.96 7.56
N PHE A 146 -13.38 5.77 8.67
CA PHE A 146 -12.55 6.82 9.26
C PHE A 146 -11.38 7.20 8.33
N GLY A 147 -10.80 6.24 7.61
CA GLY A 147 -9.77 6.49 6.60
C GLY A 147 -10.30 7.27 5.40
N CYS A 148 -11.53 6.98 4.96
CA CYS A 148 -12.22 7.75 3.92
C CYS A 148 -12.40 9.22 4.34
N ILE A 149 -12.89 9.47 5.57
CA ILE A 149 -13.00 10.83 6.12
C ILE A 149 -11.65 11.53 6.12
N TYR A 150 -10.59 10.84 6.55
CA TYR A 150 -9.23 11.39 6.52
C TYR A 150 -8.80 11.81 5.12
N PHE A 151 -9.01 10.95 4.11
CA PHE A 151 -8.61 11.25 2.73
C PHE A 151 -9.45 12.37 2.08
N VAL A 152 -10.72 12.53 2.47
CA VAL A 152 -11.52 13.70 2.09
C VAL A 152 -10.94 14.97 2.70
N LEU A 153 -10.65 14.97 4.00
CA LEU A 153 -10.03 16.12 4.67
C LEU A 153 -8.65 16.44 4.09
N TYR A 154 -7.86 15.42 3.79
CA TYR A 154 -6.57 15.54 3.12
C TYR A 154 -6.73 16.19 1.75
N GLY A 155 -7.67 15.70 0.93
CA GLY A 155 -7.96 16.24 -0.40
C GLY A 155 -8.38 17.72 -0.36
N LEU A 156 -9.33 18.06 0.52
CA LEU A 156 -9.81 19.43 0.69
C LEU A 156 -8.74 20.37 1.22
N SER A 157 -7.91 19.92 2.17
CA SER A 157 -6.80 20.73 2.72
C SER A 157 -5.80 21.15 1.64
N TYR A 158 -5.53 20.30 0.65
CA TYR A 158 -4.65 20.62 -0.48
C TYR A 158 -5.33 21.48 -1.56
N LEU A 159 -6.67 21.57 -1.59
CA LEU A 159 -7.40 22.49 -2.45
C LEU A 159 -7.45 23.90 -1.84
N ASP A 160 -7.67 24.00 -0.54
CA ASP A 160 -7.79 25.28 0.18
C ASP A 160 -6.42 25.89 0.53
N GLY A 161 -5.33 25.15 0.35
CA GLY A 161 -3.97 25.55 0.72
C GLY A 161 -3.75 25.66 2.24
N LYS A 162 -4.78 25.39 3.04
CA LYS A 162 -4.74 25.36 4.50
C LYS A 162 -4.28 23.99 4.96
N THR A 163 -3.19 23.93 5.71
CA THR A 163 -2.58 22.66 6.15
C THR A 163 -3.31 21.98 7.32
N THR A 164 -4.63 22.10 7.47
CA THR A 164 -5.37 21.60 8.66
C THR A 164 -5.25 20.07 8.89
N PHE A 165 -4.80 19.30 7.88
CA PHE A 165 -4.60 17.85 7.98
C PHE A 165 -3.62 17.40 9.08
N TYR A 166 -2.68 18.24 9.54
CA TYR A 166 -1.71 17.84 10.59
C TYR A 166 -2.37 17.72 11.97
N GLU A 167 -3.54 18.30 12.17
CA GLU A 167 -4.25 18.33 13.46
C GLU A 167 -4.86 16.96 13.78
N TYR A 168 -5.19 16.18 12.75
CA TYR A 168 -5.84 14.88 12.88
C TYR A 168 -4.85 13.71 12.83
N ARG A 169 -3.81 13.75 13.67
CA ARG A 169 -2.71 12.75 13.70
C ARG A 169 -3.20 11.31 13.90
N PHE A 170 -4.17 11.10 14.78
CA PHE A 170 -4.75 9.76 15.00
C PHE A 170 -5.53 9.26 13.79
N LEU A 171 -6.22 10.17 13.09
CA LEU A 171 -7.03 9.81 11.93
C LEU A 171 -6.15 9.39 10.74
N ALA A 172 -4.93 9.93 10.64
CA ALA A 172 -3.93 9.53 9.66
C ALA A 172 -3.44 8.07 9.81
N LEU A 173 -3.61 7.45 10.99
CA LEU A 173 -3.25 6.05 11.23
C LEU A 173 -4.34 5.08 10.75
N THR A 174 -5.57 5.56 10.59
CA THR A 174 -6.72 4.73 10.22
C THR A 174 -6.56 3.98 8.89
N PRO A 175 -6.01 4.59 7.81
CA PRO A 175 -5.68 3.85 6.58
C PRO A 175 -4.71 2.68 6.80
N VAL A 176 -3.82 2.76 7.79
CA VAL A 176 -2.93 1.64 8.15
C VAL A 176 -3.73 0.50 8.74
N PHE A 177 -4.63 0.78 9.69
CA PHE A 177 -5.52 -0.23 10.27
C PHE A 177 -6.46 -0.86 9.24
N TRP A 178 -6.93 -0.08 8.26
CA TRP A 178 -7.70 -0.61 7.14
C TRP A 178 -6.91 -1.65 6.33
N VAL A 179 -5.64 -1.37 5.98
CA VAL A 179 -4.79 -2.36 5.29
C VAL A 179 -4.51 -3.58 6.18
N ILE A 180 -4.28 -3.39 7.48
CA ILE A 180 -4.10 -4.51 8.43
C ILE A 180 -5.34 -5.40 8.46
N ALA A 181 -6.53 -4.82 8.54
CA ALA A 181 -7.79 -5.56 8.52
C ALA A 181 -7.94 -6.40 7.25
N ARG A 182 -7.58 -5.82 6.09
CA ARG A 182 -7.54 -6.55 4.81
C ARG A 182 -6.57 -7.72 4.85
N VAL A 183 -5.37 -7.54 5.39
CA VAL A 183 -4.41 -8.65 5.56
C VAL A 183 -4.99 -9.78 6.42
N VAL A 184 -5.59 -9.44 7.57
CA VAL A 184 -6.21 -10.42 8.47
C VAL A 184 -7.36 -11.17 7.77
N LYS A 185 -8.26 -10.45 7.09
CA LYS A 185 -9.36 -11.03 6.28
C LYS A 185 -8.82 -12.05 5.28
N ARG A 186 -7.71 -11.71 4.59
CA ARG A 186 -7.08 -12.59 3.59
C ARG A 186 -6.43 -13.83 4.21
N PHE A 187 -5.81 -13.72 5.39
CA PHE A 187 -5.26 -14.89 6.10
C PHE A 187 -6.34 -15.81 6.67
N MET A 188 -7.45 -15.27 7.16
CA MET A 188 -8.55 -16.09 7.70
C MET A 188 -9.39 -16.77 6.62
N THR A 189 -9.32 -16.29 5.38
CA THR A 189 -10.00 -16.93 4.24
C THR A 189 -9.22 -18.20 3.85
N LYS A 190 -9.76 -19.38 4.21
CA LYS A 190 -9.15 -20.70 3.99
C LYS A 190 -9.03 -21.07 2.50
N ILE A 191 -7.98 -20.60 1.82
CA ILE A 191 -7.69 -20.96 0.42
C ILE A 191 -6.21 -21.33 0.28
N SER A 192 -5.92 -22.31 -0.59
CA SER A 192 -4.54 -22.72 -0.92
C SER A 192 -3.80 -21.61 -1.66
N PHE A 193 -2.84 -20.99 -0.99
CA PHE A 193 -2.01 -19.89 -1.49
C PHE A 193 -1.11 -20.26 -2.68
N ILE A 194 -0.79 -21.54 -2.84
CA ILE A 194 0.15 -22.02 -3.87
C ILE A 194 -0.51 -22.11 -5.25
N VAL A 195 -1.84 -22.26 -5.31
CA VAL A 195 -2.57 -22.50 -6.55
C VAL A 195 -3.22 -21.20 -7.10
N VAL A 196 -3.43 -20.18 -6.26
CA VAL A 196 -4.08 -18.91 -6.64
C VAL A 196 -3.06 -17.77 -6.67
N ALA A 197 -2.48 -17.51 -7.84
CA ALA A 197 -1.46 -16.47 -8.00
C ALA A 197 -1.94 -15.06 -7.65
N ASP A 198 -3.23 -14.78 -7.79
CA ASP A 198 -3.81 -13.50 -7.39
C ASP A 198 -3.72 -13.25 -5.88
N LEU A 199 -3.79 -14.28 -5.05
CA LEU A 199 -3.78 -14.15 -3.61
C LEU A 199 -2.38 -13.82 -3.08
N MET A 200 -1.35 -14.46 -3.64
CA MET A 200 0.04 -14.15 -3.31
C MET A 200 0.43 -12.73 -3.73
N LEU A 201 0.03 -12.30 -4.93
CA LEU A 201 0.28 -10.93 -5.39
C LEU A 201 -0.49 -9.91 -4.54
N GLU A 202 -1.75 -10.20 -4.20
CA GLU A 202 -2.55 -9.32 -3.34
C GLU A 202 -1.97 -9.23 -1.92
N LEU A 203 -1.49 -10.33 -1.36
CA LEU A 203 -0.82 -10.31 -0.05
C LEU A 203 0.48 -9.50 -0.10
N ALA A 204 1.30 -9.69 -1.12
CA ALA A 204 2.51 -8.88 -1.33
C ALA A 204 2.16 -7.39 -1.45
N MET A 205 1.14 -7.06 -2.24
CA MET A 205 0.62 -5.70 -2.38
C MET A 205 0.22 -5.10 -1.03
N LEU A 206 -0.58 -5.83 -0.23
CA LEU A 206 -1.07 -5.36 1.07
C LEU A 206 0.08 -5.16 2.08
N VAL A 207 1.10 -6.03 2.09
CA VAL A 207 2.28 -5.85 2.96
C VAL A 207 3.03 -4.58 2.63
N PHE A 208 3.34 -4.34 1.35
CA PHE A 208 4.00 -3.11 0.94
C PHE A 208 3.09 -1.87 1.12
N ALA A 209 1.78 -2.03 0.91
CA ALA A 209 0.81 -0.97 1.14
C ALA A 209 0.71 -0.56 2.60
N MET A 210 0.82 -1.52 3.52
CA MET A 210 0.87 -1.26 4.96
C MET A 210 2.11 -0.44 5.33
N LEU A 211 3.28 -0.84 4.81
CA LEU A 211 4.53 -0.10 5.02
C LEU A 211 4.47 1.31 4.43
N PHE A 212 3.88 1.45 3.24
CA PHE A 212 3.66 2.76 2.61
C PHE A 212 2.72 3.64 3.43
N MET A 213 1.56 3.11 3.84
CA MET A 213 0.57 3.86 4.61
C MET A 213 1.11 4.26 5.98
N LEU A 214 1.96 3.43 6.60
CA LEU A 214 2.63 3.77 7.85
C LEU A 214 3.63 4.92 7.66
N SER A 215 4.48 4.87 6.63
CA SER A 215 5.39 5.99 6.32
C SER A 215 4.61 7.24 5.92
N PHE A 216 3.50 7.11 5.18
CA PHE A 216 2.60 8.22 4.87
C PHE A 216 1.99 8.84 6.14
N ALA A 217 1.51 8.02 7.08
CA ALA A 217 0.97 8.49 8.35
C ALA A 217 2.02 9.26 9.16
N ARG A 218 3.28 8.77 9.20
CA ARG A 218 4.40 9.47 9.86
C ARG A 218 4.73 10.81 9.21
N ILE A 219 4.74 10.86 7.87
CA ILE A 219 4.94 12.09 7.12
C ILE A 219 3.81 13.08 7.41
N CYS A 220 2.55 12.64 7.39
CA CYS A 220 1.40 13.52 7.65
C CYS A 220 1.34 14.00 9.11
N ALA A 221 1.66 13.15 10.08
CA ALA A 221 1.68 13.50 11.50
C ALA A 221 2.92 14.31 11.90
N GLN A 222 3.92 14.41 11.02
CA GLN A 222 5.21 15.05 11.27
C GLN A 222 5.98 14.41 12.45
N ILE A 223 5.90 13.08 12.58
CA ILE A 223 6.55 12.30 13.66
C ILE A 223 7.67 11.44 13.03
N CYS A 224 8.86 11.44 13.64
CA CYS A 224 10.04 10.67 13.20
C CYS A 224 10.34 10.82 11.70
N GLN A 225 10.58 12.05 11.24
CA GLN A 225 10.63 12.35 9.81
C GLN A 225 11.87 11.80 9.09
N LYS A 226 12.96 11.51 9.80
CA LYS A 226 14.25 11.17 9.20
C LYS A 226 14.14 10.00 8.20
N ARG A 227 14.39 10.29 6.92
CA ARG A 227 14.38 9.33 5.80
C ARG A 227 13.03 8.62 5.55
N GLU A 228 11.93 9.07 6.15
CA GLU A 228 10.62 8.43 5.99
C GLU A 228 10.06 8.59 4.57
N MET A 229 10.34 9.72 3.90
CA MET A 229 9.98 9.90 2.50
C MET A 229 10.67 8.88 1.58
N ARG A 230 11.90 8.48 1.92
CA ARG A 230 12.62 7.40 1.21
C ARG A 230 11.91 6.06 1.38
N ARG A 231 11.44 5.76 2.60
CA ARG A 231 10.68 4.55 2.90
C ARG A 231 9.34 4.55 2.15
N ALA A 232 8.60 5.66 2.20
CA ALA A 232 7.35 5.84 1.45
C ALA A 232 7.56 5.62 -0.05
N MET A 233 8.63 6.14 -0.64
CA MET A 233 8.93 5.92 -2.07
C MET A 233 9.21 4.46 -2.42
N LYS A 234 10.04 3.77 -1.61
CA LYS A 234 10.37 2.35 -1.81
C LYS A 234 9.12 1.49 -1.78
N TYR A 235 8.35 1.61 -0.71
CA TYR A 235 7.20 0.75 -0.47
C TYR A 235 6.01 1.14 -1.35
N GLY A 236 5.80 2.44 -1.58
CA GLY A 236 4.70 2.95 -2.40
C GLY A 236 4.83 2.62 -3.88
N LEU A 237 6.05 2.65 -4.45
CA LEU A 237 6.24 2.30 -5.86
C LEU A 237 6.08 0.79 -6.10
N VAL A 238 6.61 -0.03 -5.17
CA VAL A 238 6.47 -1.49 -5.22
C VAL A 238 5.01 -1.91 -5.01
N SER A 239 4.33 -1.38 -4.01
CA SER A 239 2.92 -1.67 -3.77
C SER A 239 2.04 -1.23 -4.93
N ALA A 240 2.29 -0.06 -5.52
CA ALA A 240 1.58 0.43 -6.69
C ALA A 240 1.77 -0.50 -7.90
N MET A 241 2.97 -1.09 -8.08
CA MET A 241 3.23 -2.03 -9.17
C MET A 241 2.35 -3.27 -9.05
N PHE A 242 2.28 -3.85 -7.84
CA PHE A 242 1.41 -4.99 -7.58
C PHE A 242 -0.08 -4.61 -7.67
N ALA A 243 -0.47 -3.47 -7.10
CA ALA A 243 -1.85 -2.98 -7.14
C ALA A 243 -2.32 -2.75 -8.59
N PHE A 244 -1.47 -2.18 -9.44
CA PHE A 244 -1.73 -2.04 -10.87
C PHE A 244 -1.90 -3.40 -11.55
N ALA A 245 -0.97 -4.32 -11.34
CA ALA A 245 -1.01 -5.63 -11.97
C ALA A 245 -2.30 -6.40 -11.64
N ILE A 246 -2.73 -6.36 -10.37
CA ILE A 246 -3.93 -7.05 -9.89
C ILE A 246 -5.21 -6.35 -10.35
N SER A 247 -5.29 -5.02 -10.19
CA SER A 247 -6.50 -4.27 -10.54
C SER A 247 -6.77 -4.31 -12.03
N VAL A 248 -5.74 -4.14 -12.87
CA VAL A 248 -5.86 -4.21 -14.33
C VAL A 248 -6.19 -5.63 -14.78
N SER A 249 -5.52 -6.66 -14.26
CA SER A 249 -5.83 -8.04 -14.65
C SER A 249 -7.27 -8.43 -14.32
N ARG A 250 -7.78 -8.06 -13.14
CA ARG A 250 -9.17 -8.31 -12.72
C ARG A 250 -10.17 -7.47 -13.52
N LEU A 251 -9.85 -6.21 -13.82
CA LEU A 251 -10.71 -5.35 -14.64
C LEU A 251 -10.87 -5.90 -16.06
N VAL A 252 -9.77 -6.35 -16.68
CA VAL A 252 -9.79 -6.95 -18.03
C VAL A 252 -10.57 -8.27 -18.02
N ALA A 253 -10.40 -9.11 -17.00
CA ALA A 253 -11.18 -10.34 -16.86
C ALA A 253 -12.69 -10.07 -16.69
N PHE A 254 -13.05 -9.03 -15.92
CA PHE A 254 -14.45 -8.60 -15.75
C PHE A 254 -15.02 -8.05 -17.07
N ALA A 255 -14.30 -7.17 -17.75
CA ALA A 255 -14.72 -6.56 -19.01
C ALA A 255 -14.87 -7.58 -20.15
N ALA A 256 -14.06 -8.64 -20.17
CA ALA A 256 -14.14 -9.71 -21.15
C ALA A 256 -15.24 -10.76 -20.86
N GLY A 257 -16.09 -10.54 -19.85
CA GLY A 257 -17.17 -11.47 -19.49
C GLY A 257 -16.69 -12.80 -18.90
N ARG A 258 -15.39 -12.96 -18.62
CA ARG A 258 -14.79 -14.13 -17.97
C ARG A 258 -14.71 -13.94 -16.45
N SER A 259 -15.81 -13.51 -15.84
CA SER A 259 -15.91 -13.39 -14.38
C SER A 259 -15.71 -14.73 -13.65
N GLY A 260 -15.92 -15.86 -14.35
CA GLY A 260 -15.61 -17.21 -13.84
C GLY A 260 -14.13 -17.60 -13.84
N ALA A 261 -13.26 -16.85 -14.54
CA ALA A 261 -11.80 -17.03 -14.50
C ALA A 261 -11.16 -16.34 -13.28
N VAL A 262 -11.91 -15.46 -12.62
CA VAL A 262 -11.54 -14.84 -11.35
C VAL A 262 -11.98 -15.75 -10.21
N ALA A 263 -11.09 -16.05 -9.26
CA ALA A 263 -11.40 -16.92 -8.14
C ALA A 263 -12.61 -16.38 -7.33
N LYS A 264 -13.58 -17.26 -7.05
CA LYS A 264 -14.77 -16.92 -6.24
C LYS A 264 -14.32 -16.38 -4.88
N GLY A 265 -14.72 -15.14 -4.56
CA GLY A 265 -14.33 -14.43 -3.34
C GLY A 265 -13.27 -13.32 -3.53
N PHE A 266 -12.74 -13.14 -4.75
CA PHE A 266 -11.77 -12.08 -5.08
C PHE A 266 -12.21 -11.22 -6.27
N PRO A 267 -13.38 -10.55 -6.19
CA PRO A 267 -13.82 -9.66 -7.26
C PRO A 267 -12.85 -8.48 -7.43
N PHE A 268 -12.99 -7.78 -8.55
CA PHE A 268 -12.33 -6.50 -8.76
C PHE A 268 -12.70 -5.54 -7.62
N ASN A 269 -11.68 -4.98 -6.95
CA ASN A 269 -11.85 -3.97 -5.91
C ASN A 269 -11.37 -2.61 -6.42
N LEU A 270 -12.27 -1.63 -6.45
CA LEU A 270 -11.96 -0.26 -6.86
C LEU A 270 -10.91 0.37 -5.94
N ALA A 271 -10.87 -0.02 -4.67
CA ALA A 271 -9.91 0.50 -3.70
C ALA A 271 -8.46 0.23 -4.08
N ASP A 272 -8.16 -0.90 -4.71
CA ASP A 272 -6.80 -1.26 -5.13
C ASP A 272 -6.32 -0.37 -6.29
N LEU A 273 -7.22 -0.05 -7.21
CA LEU A 273 -6.95 0.87 -8.31
C LEU A 273 -6.78 2.32 -7.80
N ALA A 274 -7.65 2.74 -6.90
CA ALA A 274 -7.57 4.05 -6.25
C ALA A 274 -6.27 4.20 -5.44
N TYR A 275 -5.89 3.17 -4.68
CA TYR A 275 -4.63 3.11 -3.96
C TYR A 275 -3.42 3.22 -4.90
N CYS A 276 -3.42 2.49 -6.01
CA CYS A 276 -2.37 2.59 -7.02
C CYS A 276 -2.22 4.03 -7.55
N ALA A 277 -3.34 4.66 -7.92
CA ALA A 277 -3.33 6.04 -8.42
C ALA A 277 -2.80 7.01 -7.35
N PHE A 278 -3.26 6.87 -6.11
CA PHE A 278 -2.80 7.69 -4.99
C PHE A 278 -1.31 7.53 -4.72
N ALA A 279 -0.80 6.29 -4.61
CA ALA A 279 0.61 6.03 -4.32
C ALA A 279 1.53 6.60 -5.41
N VAL A 280 1.16 6.45 -6.69
CA VAL A 280 1.92 7.02 -7.82
C VAL A 280 1.89 8.54 -7.80
N LEU A 281 0.72 9.15 -7.59
CA LEU A 281 0.57 10.61 -7.52
C LEU A 281 1.34 11.19 -6.33
N PHE A 282 1.27 10.56 -5.17
CA PHE A 282 2.00 10.96 -3.98
C PHE A 282 3.51 10.95 -4.26
N VAL A 283 4.06 9.81 -4.72
CA VAL A 283 5.49 9.68 -5.03
C VAL A 283 5.94 10.66 -6.12
N ALA A 284 5.16 10.83 -7.20
CA ALA A 284 5.51 11.74 -8.29
C ALA A 284 5.49 13.21 -7.86
N ASN A 285 4.59 13.60 -6.96
CA ASN A 285 4.54 14.98 -6.45
C ASN A 285 5.63 15.27 -5.43
N SER A 286 5.91 14.33 -4.53
CA SER A 286 7.01 14.50 -3.59
C SER A 286 8.33 14.76 -4.33
N LEU A 287 8.55 14.11 -5.48
CA LEU A 287 9.73 14.30 -6.32
C LEU A 287 9.86 15.64 -7.02
N LYS A 288 8.75 16.24 -7.45
CA LYS A 288 8.77 17.54 -8.15
C LYS A 288 9.01 18.71 -7.21
N THR A 289 8.61 18.56 -5.96
CA THR A 289 8.38 19.68 -5.05
C THR A 289 9.23 19.62 -3.79
N GLY A 290 9.99 18.54 -3.62
CA GLY A 290 10.70 18.31 -2.39
C GLY A 290 12.06 19.00 -2.33
N ARG A 291 12.32 19.60 -1.17
CA ARG A 291 13.63 20.14 -0.77
C ARG A 291 14.63 19.00 -0.62
N GLY A 292 15.93 19.29 -0.77
CA GLY A 292 16.98 18.27 -0.72
C GLY A 292 16.98 17.48 0.59
N ALA A 293 17.30 16.18 0.53
CA ALA A 293 17.43 15.32 1.70
C ALA A 293 18.41 15.85 2.78
N GLU A 294 19.28 16.80 2.43
CA GLU A 294 20.19 17.49 3.35
C GLU A 294 19.46 18.21 4.49
N GLU A 295 18.22 18.68 4.27
CA GLU A 295 17.42 19.32 5.33
C GLU A 295 16.87 18.30 6.36
N ASP A 296 16.77 17.01 6.03
CA ASP A 296 16.37 15.96 6.98
C ASP A 296 17.53 15.61 7.94
N GLU A 297 18.79 15.90 7.57
CA GLU A 297 19.98 15.69 8.43
C GLU A 297 20.15 16.80 9.47
N LEU A 298 19.50 17.95 9.26
CA LEU A 298 19.44 19.06 10.23
C LEU A 298 18.35 18.86 11.30
N ILE A 299 17.51 17.85 11.16
CA ILE A 299 16.57 17.45 12.21
C ILE A 299 17.40 16.65 13.21
N VAL A 300 17.80 17.32 14.30
CA VAL A 300 18.40 16.67 15.46
C VAL A 300 17.36 15.71 16.04
N ASP A 301 17.68 14.43 16.07
CA ASP A 301 16.93 13.47 16.89
C ASP A 301 17.21 13.89 18.35
N GLU A 302 16.21 14.41 19.07
CA GLU A 302 16.35 14.73 20.51
C GLU A 302 16.76 13.50 21.35
N ASP A 303 16.71 12.30 20.78
CA ASP A 303 17.13 11.05 21.41
C ASP A 303 18.66 10.80 21.38
N ASP A 304 19.45 11.56 20.60
CA ASP A 304 20.92 11.41 20.54
C ASP A 304 21.67 12.46 21.40
N SER A 305 20.96 13.28 22.19
CA SER A 305 21.57 14.31 23.05
C SER A 305 21.04 14.34 24.48
N SER A 306 20.87 13.18 25.12
CA SER A 306 20.87 13.12 26.59
C SER A 306 21.75 11.98 27.11
N ASP A 307 22.82 12.42 27.77
CA ASP A 307 23.68 11.72 28.73
C ASP A 307 24.67 10.66 28.21
N GLY A 308 25.68 11.15 27.49
CA GLY A 308 27.05 10.72 27.73
C GLY A 308 27.74 11.70 28.68
N ASP A 309 28.31 11.17 29.76
CA ASP A 309 29.25 11.77 30.73
C ASP A 309 28.72 12.68 31.85
N GLU A 310 28.35 12.08 32.98
CA GLU A 310 29.08 12.22 34.26
C GLU A 310 28.58 11.16 35.27
N ILE A 311 29.35 10.08 35.46
CA ILE A 311 29.19 9.22 36.62
C ILE A 311 29.89 9.96 37.77
N ASP A 312 29.11 10.59 38.65
CA ASP A 312 29.61 11.11 39.93
C ASP A 312 30.12 9.93 40.77
N VAL A 313 31.44 9.80 40.88
CA VAL A 313 32.14 8.72 41.61
C VAL A 313 32.23 9.00 43.12
N ASP A 314 31.48 9.97 43.65
CA ASP A 314 31.51 10.32 45.07
C ASP A 314 30.37 9.72 45.91
N PHE A 315 29.48 8.91 45.32
CA PHE A 315 28.35 8.31 46.06
C PHE A 315 28.64 6.94 46.70
N LEU A 316 29.91 6.50 46.74
CA LEU A 316 30.29 5.20 47.31
C LEU A 316 31.21 5.27 48.54
N ASN A 317 31.42 6.46 49.12
CA ASN A 317 32.25 6.63 50.32
C ASN A 317 31.59 7.49 51.43
N GLU A 318 30.33 7.20 51.78
CA GLU A 318 29.78 7.52 53.11
C GLU A 318 29.04 6.32 53.72
#